data_AF-A0A6P6XSD8-F1
#
_entry.id   AF-A0A6P6XSD8-F1
#
_cell.length_a   1.000
_cell.length_b   1.000
_cell.length_c   1.000
_cell.angle_alpha   90.00
_cell.angle_beta   90.00
_cell.angle_gamma   90.00
#
_symmetry.space_group_name_H-M   'P 1'
#
loop_
_entity.id
_entity.type
_entity.pdbx_description
1 polymer ?
#
loop_
_entity_poly.entity_id
_entity_poly.type
_entity_poly.pdbx_seq_one_letter_code
_entity_poly.pdbx_strand_id
1 'polypeptide(L)'
;MLLSFTMLISYQAFHSELSELNRSFLEITENSRKGIKQIGAKEISRLKFIYQRHNILSYYIIYPDKDAWSQALYYYALLSIPINVSLLCILIIEQLTPQIRMMLILVTIVHALTGLIPFLNTANVSNNFHQIKDYILPLQFQLKRRQHLRLKLKYDDLYGRLMHGKKISFTFGYLGDLTFRGLFEAFLSYIVAFFLILGFYLDERQNKQSL
;
A
#
# COMPACT_ATOMS: atom_id res chain seq x y z
N MET A 1 3.21 -16.04 -6.80
CA MET A 1 4.50 -16.45 -6.20
C MET A 1 5.66 -15.54 -6.65
N LEU A 2 6.09 -15.51 -7.91
CA LEU A 2 7.20 -14.62 -8.33
C LEU A 2 6.87 -13.12 -8.12
N LEU A 3 5.66 -12.71 -8.50
CA LEU A 3 5.16 -11.34 -8.29
C LEU A 3 5.09 -10.97 -6.80
N SER A 4 4.69 -11.90 -5.94
CA SER A 4 4.60 -11.66 -4.50
C SER A 4 5.99 -11.49 -3.87
N PHE A 5 6.99 -12.26 -4.30
CA PHE A 5 8.37 -12.11 -3.82
C PHE A 5 9.03 -10.82 -4.28
N THR A 6 8.84 -10.44 -5.55
CA THR A 6 9.37 -9.19 -6.08
C THR A 6 8.74 -7.99 -5.36
N MET A 7 7.43 -8.03 -5.08
CA MET A 7 6.76 -7.03 -4.24
C MET A 7 7.31 -6.95 -2.83
N LEU A 8 7.58 -8.09 -2.19
CA LEU A 8 8.17 -8.14 -0.85
C LEU A 8 9.56 -7.50 -0.80
N ILE A 9 10.39 -7.75 -1.81
CA ILE A 9 11.73 -7.16 -1.91
C ILE A 9 11.62 -5.64 -2.12
N SER A 10 10.77 -5.19 -3.05
CA SER A 10 10.52 -3.77 -3.28
C SER A 10 9.97 -3.10 -2.02
N TYR A 11 9.03 -3.73 -1.33
CA TYR A 11 8.51 -3.28 -0.05
C TYR A 11 9.63 -3.08 0.97
N GLN A 12 10.48 -4.08 1.17
CA GLN A 12 11.54 -4.01 2.18
C GLN A 12 12.53 -2.88 1.89
N ALA A 13 12.88 -2.69 0.62
CA ALA A 13 13.75 -1.58 0.20
C ALA A 13 13.11 -0.21 0.49
N PHE A 14 11.86 0.01 0.06
CA PHE A 14 11.17 1.28 0.27
C PHE A 14 10.85 1.54 1.75
N HIS A 15 10.39 0.50 2.47
CA HIS A 15 10.02 0.62 3.87
C HIS A 15 11.20 1.02 4.74
N SER A 16 12.37 0.40 4.54
CA SER A 16 13.58 0.73 5.29
C SER A 16 13.98 2.19 5.12
N GLU A 17 14.06 2.66 3.86
CA GLU A 17 14.42 4.05 3.57
C GLU A 17 13.39 5.05 4.10
N LEU A 18 12.09 4.79 3.90
CA LEU A 18 11.03 5.67 4.37
C LEU A 18 10.97 5.74 5.89
N SER A 19 11.14 4.61 6.56
CA SER A 19 11.19 4.54 8.03
C SER A 19 12.35 5.37 8.58
N GLU A 20 13.54 5.26 7.98
CA GLU A 20 14.69 6.05 8.39
C GLU A 20 14.49 7.56 8.14
N LEU A 21 13.95 7.93 6.97
CA LEU A 21 13.65 9.33 6.63
C LEU A 21 12.61 9.92 7.59
N ASN A 22 11.52 9.19 7.87
CA ASN A 22 10.47 9.63 8.78
C ASN A 22 11.01 9.79 10.20
N ARG A 23 11.79 8.82 10.69
CA ARG A 23 12.43 8.90 12.02
C ARG A 23 13.38 10.10 12.11
N SER A 24 14.23 10.30 11.10
CA SER A 24 15.17 11.42 11.04
C SER A 24 14.45 12.77 11.00
N PHE A 25 13.33 12.86 10.27
CA PHE A 25 12.50 14.06 10.23
C PHE A 25 11.82 14.32 11.56
N LEU A 26 11.20 13.30 12.16
CA LEU A 26 10.54 13.37 13.45
C LEU A 26 11.51 13.82 14.54
N GLU A 27 12.70 13.23 14.61
CA GLU A 27 13.76 13.61 15.55
C GLU A 27 14.10 15.11 15.46
N ILE A 28 14.26 15.65 14.25
CA ILE A 28 14.54 17.08 14.05
C ILE A 28 13.37 17.93 14.56
N THR A 29 12.14 17.57 14.18
CA THR A 29 10.95 18.35 14.56
C THR A 29 10.65 18.32 16.06
N GLU A 30 10.83 17.17 16.71
CA GLU A 30 10.62 17.04 18.16
C GLU A 30 11.68 17.74 18.97
N ASN A 31 12.97 17.58 18.62
CA ASN A 31 14.07 18.23 19.34
C ASN A 31 13.95 19.76 19.26
N SER A 32 13.52 20.27 18.11
CA SER A 32 13.24 21.70 17.96
C SER A 32 11.95 22.12 18.66
N ARG A 33 10.92 21.27 18.75
CA ARG A 33 9.66 21.58 19.44
C ARG A 33 9.85 21.67 20.95
N LYS A 34 10.61 20.74 21.52
CA LYS A 34 10.91 20.66 22.96
C LYS A 34 11.96 21.68 23.40
N GLY A 35 12.47 22.51 22.48
CA GLY A 35 13.53 23.49 22.76
C GLY A 35 14.90 22.89 23.06
N ILE A 36 15.05 21.56 22.92
CA ILE A 36 16.28 20.81 23.21
C ILE A 36 17.39 21.24 22.25
N LYS A 37 17.06 21.51 20.98
CA LYS A 37 18.03 21.90 19.97
C LYS A 37 17.43 22.87 18.96
N GLN A 38 18.07 24.02 18.76
CA GLN A 38 17.67 24.94 17.68
C GLN A 38 18.09 24.38 16.32
N ILE A 39 17.30 24.70 15.29
CA ILE A 39 17.61 24.34 13.90
C ILE A 39 18.84 25.12 13.46
N GLY A 40 20.00 24.45 13.39
CA GLY A 40 21.25 24.99 12.90
C GLY A 40 21.59 24.51 11.49
N ALA A 41 22.83 24.77 11.06
CA ALA A 41 23.30 24.40 9.72
C ALA A 41 23.25 22.87 9.46
N LYS A 42 23.53 22.05 10.48
CA LYS A 42 23.50 20.59 10.37
C LYS A 42 22.07 20.08 10.13
N GLU A 43 21.10 20.59 10.89
CA GLU A 43 19.68 20.26 10.75
C GLU A 43 19.14 20.70 9.40
N ILE A 44 19.53 21.88 8.92
CA ILE A 44 19.17 22.36 7.57
C ILE A 44 19.70 21.43 6.48
N SER A 45 20.94 20.95 6.61
CA SER A 45 21.52 19.99 5.66
C SER A 45 20.73 18.68 5.67
N ARG A 46 20.40 18.15 6.85
CA ARG A 46 19.55 16.94 6.99
C ARG A 46 18.17 17.14 6.36
N LEU A 47 17.52 18.29 6.59
CA LEU A 47 16.22 18.59 5.99
C LEU A 47 16.30 18.67 4.46
N LYS A 48 17.34 19.31 3.90
CA LYS A 48 17.56 19.32 2.45
C LYS A 48 17.74 17.91 1.90
N PHE A 49 18.51 17.07 2.58
CA PHE A 49 18.70 15.68 2.21
C PHE A 49 17.38 14.89 2.24
N ILE A 50 16.60 15.02 3.31
CA ILE A 50 15.28 14.37 3.43
C ILE A 50 14.36 14.78 2.28
N TYR A 51 14.27 16.08 1.99
CA TYR A 51 13.47 16.58 0.87
C TYR A 51 13.93 16.01 -0.49
N GLN A 52 15.24 15.94 -0.74
CA GLN A 52 15.77 15.38 -1.97
C GLN A 52 15.48 13.88 -2.09
N ARG A 53 15.72 13.11 -1.03
CA ARG A 53 15.43 11.66 -0.99
C ARG A 53 13.95 11.39 -1.16
N HIS A 54 13.08 12.17 -0.55
CA HIS A 54 11.63 12.02 -0.69
C HIS A 54 11.18 12.22 -2.15
N ASN A 55 11.70 13.23 -2.85
CA ASN A 55 11.43 13.41 -4.28
C ASN A 55 12.00 12.29 -5.15
N ILE A 56 13.21 11.81 -4.86
CA ILE A 56 13.80 10.66 -5.58
C ILE A 56 12.94 9.41 -5.39
N LEU A 57 12.51 9.13 -4.16
CA LEU A 57 11.61 8.01 -3.85
C LEU A 57 10.26 8.16 -4.55
N SER A 58 9.72 9.38 -4.66
CA SER A 58 8.49 9.62 -5.42
C SER A 58 8.62 9.16 -6.87
N TYR A 59 9.78 9.42 -7.49
CA TYR A 59 10.07 8.98 -8.85
C TYR A 59 10.16 7.46 -8.93
N TYR A 60 10.88 6.82 -8.00
CA TYR A 60 11.02 5.35 -7.95
C TYR A 60 9.74 4.60 -7.61
N ILE A 61 8.73 5.25 -7.03
CA ILE A 61 7.40 4.67 -6.85
C ILE A 61 6.57 4.86 -8.11
N ILE A 62 6.50 6.09 -8.65
CA ILE A 62 5.62 6.43 -9.77
C ILE A 62 6.06 5.77 -11.08
N TYR A 63 7.37 5.79 -11.38
CA TYR A 63 7.86 5.37 -12.68
C TYR A 63 7.66 3.85 -12.90
N PRO A 64 8.13 2.96 -12.00
CA PRO A 64 7.91 1.53 -12.16
C PRO A 64 6.44 1.14 -12.06
N ASP A 65 5.65 1.89 -11.28
CA ASP A 65 4.20 1.67 -11.20
C ASP A 65 3.53 1.82 -12.55
N LYS A 66 3.79 2.94 -13.24
CA LYS A 66 3.26 3.20 -14.58
C LYS A 66 3.75 2.22 -15.62
N ASP A 67 5.00 1.76 -15.51
CA ASP A 67 5.66 0.97 -16.55
C ASP A 67 5.27 -0.51 -16.48
N ALA A 68 5.18 -1.09 -15.29
CA ALA A 68 4.98 -2.54 -15.14
C ALA A 68 4.04 -2.94 -13.99
N TRP A 69 4.20 -2.34 -12.81
CA TRP A 69 3.53 -2.87 -11.62
C TRP A 69 2.03 -2.70 -11.64
N SER A 70 1.54 -1.56 -12.12
CA SER A 70 0.10 -1.26 -12.15
C SER A 70 -0.69 -2.32 -12.93
N GLN A 71 -0.19 -2.69 -14.11
CA GLN A 71 -0.81 -3.70 -14.95
C GLN A 71 -0.64 -5.12 -14.38
N ALA A 72 0.54 -5.45 -13.85
CA ALA A 72 0.79 -6.76 -13.25
C ALA A 72 -0.12 -7.02 -12.04
N LEU A 73 -0.29 -6.01 -11.18
CA LEU A 73 -1.18 -6.09 -10.01
C LEU A 73 -2.65 -6.20 -10.42
N TYR A 74 -3.06 -5.48 -11.46
CA TYR A 74 -4.41 -5.57 -12.00
C TYR A 74 -4.72 -6.99 -12.48
N TYR A 75 -3.86 -7.59 -13.32
CA TYR A 75 -4.08 -8.96 -13.80
C TYR A 75 -4.00 -9.99 -12.68
N TYR A 76 -3.11 -9.78 -11.71
CA TYR A 76 -3.03 -10.65 -10.55
C TYR A 76 -4.33 -10.63 -9.73
N ALA A 77 -4.90 -9.45 -9.45
CA ALA A 77 -6.19 -9.33 -8.77
C ALA A 77 -7.33 -9.95 -9.59
N LEU A 78 -7.37 -9.66 -10.90
CA LEU A 78 -8.40 -10.16 -11.81
C LEU A 78 -8.47 -11.69 -11.87
N LEU A 79 -7.32 -12.37 -11.83
CA LEU A 79 -7.24 -13.84 -11.84
C LEU A 79 -7.35 -14.46 -10.45
N SER A 80 -6.72 -13.84 -9.45
CA SER A 80 -6.63 -14.40 -8.09
C SER A 80 -7.99 -14.42 -7.38
N ILE A 81 -8.80 -13.38 -7.59
CA ILE A 81 -10.13 -13.28 -6.96
C ILE A 81 -11.06 -14.43 -7.41
N PRO A 82 -11.32 -14.65 -8.71
CA PRO A 82 -12.15 -15.77 -9.16
C PRO A 82 -11.63 -17.13 -8.69
N ILE A 83 -10.32 -17.37 -8.74
CA ILE A 83 -9.73 -18.65 -8.30
C ILE A 83 -10.04 -18.90 -6.83
N ASN A 84 -9.83 -17.90 -5.95
CA ASN A 84 -10.13 -18.04 -4.53
C ASN A 84 -11.62 -18.27 -4.27
N VAL A 85 -12.50 -17.55 -4.98
CA VAL A 85 -13.95 -17.72 -4.83
C VAL A 85 -14.39 -19.12 -5.25
N SER A 86 -13.90 -19.62 -6.39
CA SER A 86 -14.24 -20.96 -6.89
C SER A 86 -13.76 -22.06 -5.95
N LEU A 87 -12.52 -21.97 -5.43
CA LEU A 87 -12.00 -22.92 -4.45
C LEU A 87 -12.86 -22.95 -3.17
N LEU A 88 -13.29 -21.78 -2.70
CA LEU A 88 -14.13 -21.68 -1.52
C LEU A 88 -15.54 -22.23 -1.75
N CYS A 89 -16.12 -22.02 -2.95
CA CYS A 89 -17.39 -22.62 -3.34
C CYS A 89 -17.29 -24.16 -3.38
N ILE A 90 -16.25 -24.71 -3.99
CA ILE A 90 -15.99 -26.17 -4.01
C ILE A 90 -15.91 -26.72 -2.59
N LEU A 91 -15.16 -26.04 -1.69
CA LEU A 91 -15.02 -26.45 -0.30
C LEU A 91 -16.33 -26.44 0.50
N ILE A 92 -17.28 -25.58 0.14
CA ILE A 92 -18.59 -25.46 0.81
C ILE A 92 -19.61 -26.45 0.26
N ILE A 93 -19.64 -26.62 -1.06
CA ILE A 93 -20.74 -27.31 -1.75
C ILE A 93 -20.45 -28.79 -1.94
N GLU A 94 -19.22 -29.13 -2.32
CA GLU A 94 -18.86 -30.48 -2.72
C GLU A 94 -18.63 -31.40 -1.51
N GLN A 95 -19.09 -32.64 -1.63
CA GLN A 95 -18.80 -33.68 -0.65
C GLN A 95 -17.43 -34.28 -0.95
N LEU A 96 -16.40 -33.64 -0.42
CA LEU A 96 -15.00 -34.04 -0.63
C LEU A 96 -14.56 -35.08 0.41
N THR A 97 -13.66 -35.97 0.01
CA THR A 97 -12.97 -36.83 0.98
C THR A 97 -12.12 -35.98 1.94
N PRO A 98 -11.89 -36.43 3.20
CA PRO A 98 -11.13 -35.64 4.17
C PRO A 98 -9.73 -35.21 3.68
N GLN A 99 -9.06 -36.08 2.93
CA GLN A 99 -7.74 -35.83 2.37
C GLN A 99 -7.76 -34.69 1.33
N ILE A 100 -8.71 -34.73 0.38
CA ILE A 100 -8.86 -33.70 -0.66
C ILE A 100 -9.26 -32.36 -0.02
N ARG A 101 -10.16 -32.40 0.97
CA ARG A 101 -10.58 -31.20 1.70
C ARG A 101 -9.39 -30.51 2.38
N MET A 102 -8.53 -31.26 3.05
CA MET A 102 -7.32 -30.70 3.68
C MET A 102 -6.36 -30.09 2.66
N MET A 103 -6.15 -30.75 1.52
CA MET A 103 -5.31 -30.20 0.44
C MET A 103 -5.88 -28.89 -0.12
N LEU A 104 -7.19 -28.84 -0.40
CA LEU A 104 -7.83 -27.64 -0.92
C LEU A 104 -7.84 -26.48 0.08
N ILE A 105 -8.03 -26.76 1.38
CA ILE A 105 -7.89 -25.75 2.43
C ILE A 105 -6.46 -25.17 2.42
N LEU A 106 -5.44 -26.02 2.38
CA LEU A 106 -4.04 -25.57 2.33
C LEU A 106 -3.77 -24.69 1.10
N VAL A 107 -4.19 -25.13 -0.09
CA VAL A 107 -4.03 -24.38 -1.33
C VAL A 107 -4.75 -23.03 -1.25
N THR A 108 -5.98 -23.00 -0.73
CA THR A 108 -6.77 -21.77 -0.58
C THR A 108 -6.09 -20.79 0.38
N ILE A 109 -5.58 -21.27 1.51
CA ILE A 109 -4.86 -20.44 2.48
C ILE A 109 -3.58 -19.87 1.86
N VAL A 110 -2.76 -20.71 1.21
CA VAL A 110 -1.51 -20.26 0.57
C VAL A 110 -1.81 -19.24 -0.52
N HIS A 111 -2.82 -19.47 -1.36
CA HIS A 111 -3.20 -18.55 -2.42
C HIS A 111 -3.75 -17.23 -1.87
N ALA A 112 -4.58 -17.27 -0.81
CA ALA A 112 -5.06 -16.07 -0.14
C ALA A 112 -3.93 -15.25 0.50
N LEU A 113 -2.98 -15.89 1.19
CA LEU A 113 -1.85 -15.21 1.82
C LEU A 113 -0.91 -14.58 0.79
N THR A 114 -0.60 -15.32 -0.29
CA THR A 114 0.26 -14.81 -1.37
C THR A 114 -0.38 -13.65 -2.13
N GLY A 115 -1.71 -13.54 -2.12
CA GLY A 115 -2.41 -12.37 -2.63
C GLY A 115 -2.45 -11.22 -1.64
N LEU A 116 -2.80 -11.47 -0.39
CA LEU A 116 -3.03 -10.41 0.60
C LEU A 116 -1.74 -9.71 1.04
N ILE A 117 -0.67 -10.46 1.33
CA ILE A 117 0.56 -9.92 1.93
C ILE A 117 1.22 -8.86 1.05
N PRO A 118 1.45 -9.09 -0.26
CA PRO A 118 2.03 -8.06 -1.14
C PRO A 118 1.21 -6.78 -1.16
N PHE A 119 -0.12 -6.90 -1.22
CA PHE A 119 -1.01 -5.76 -1.25
C PHE A 119 -0.96 -4.93 0.04
N LEU A 120 -1.02 -5.59 1.21
CA LEU A 120 -0.88 -4.91 2.50
C LEU A 120 0.46 -4.16 2.61
N ASN A 121 1.55 -4.80 2.18
CA ASN A 121 2.87 -4.22 2.21
C ASN A 121 2.97 -2.97 1.31
N THR A 122 2.43 -3.06 0.10
CA THR A 122 2.39 -1.94 -0.84
C THR A 122 1.54 -0.77 -0.32
N ALA A 123 0.40 -1.06 0.31
CA ALA A 123 -0.40 -0.04 1.00
C ALA A 123 0.36 0.60 2.18
N ASN A 124 1.15 -0.19 2.92
CA ASN A 124 1.98 0.30 4.01
C ASN A 124 3.10 1.24 3.52
N VAL A 125 3.72 0.95 2.37
CA VAL A 125 4.70 1.87 1.74
C VAL A 125 4.05 3.21 1.41
N SER A 126 2.85 3.21 0.82
CA SER A 126 2.09 4.44 0.58
C SER A 126 1.82 5.20 1.88
N ASN A 127 1.37 4.51 2.92
CA ASN A 127 1.11 5.13 4.21
C ASN A 127 2.38 5.79 4.80
N ASN A 128 3.49 5.05 4.85
CA ASN A 128 4.77 5.55 5.34
C ASN A 128 5.28 6.74 4.50
N PHE A 129 5.10 6.70 3.18
CA PHE A 129 5.50 7.79 2.30
C PHE A 129 4.79 9.11 2.63
N HIS A 130 3.52 9.04 3.03
CA HIS A 130 2.70 10.22 3.33
C HIS A 130 2.75 10.66 4.80
N GLN A 131 3.26 9.85 5.73
CA GLN A 131 3.36 10.19 7.16
C GLN A 131 4.13 11.49 7.44
N ILE A 132 5.11 11.82 6.60
CA ILE A 132 5.93 13.04 6.80
C ILE A 132 5.08 14.31 6.85
N LYS A 133 3.92 14.33 6.17
CA LYS A 133 3.02 15.50 6.10
C LYS A 133 2.58 16.00 7.48
N ASP A 134 2.41 15.10 8.45
CA ASP A 134 1.89 15.40 9.78
C ASP A 134 2.90 16.23 10.60
N TYR A 135 4.19 16.14 10.24
CA TYR A 135 5.30 16.81 10.89
C TYR A 135 5.78 18.08 10.16
N ILE A 136 5.29 18.33 8.93
CA ILE A 136 5.70 19.50 8.14
C ILE A 136 5.21 20.80 8.79
N LEU A 137 3.94 20.85 9.22
CA LEU A 137 3.37 22.04 9.87
C LEU A 137 4.16 22.45 11.13
N PRO A 138 4.43 21.55 12.10
CA PRO A 138 5.32 21.84 13.23
C PRO A 138 6.68 22.42 12.82
N LEU A 139 7.33 21.84 11.79
CA LEU A 139 8.61 22.33 11.30
C LEU A 139 8.52 23.77 10.79
N GLN A 140 7.45 24.12 10.08
CA GLN A 140 7.27 25.44 9.49
C GLN A 140 7.14 26.57 10.52
N PHE A 141 6.61 26.27 11.71
CA PHE A 141 6.57 27.21 12.82
C PHE A 141 7.96 27.43 13.46
N GLN A 142 8.81 26.41 13.41
CA GLN A 142 10.16 26.44 13.98
C GLN A 142 11.19 27.15 13.07
N LEU A 143 10.98 27.09 11.75
CA LEU A 143 11.86 27.74 10.77
C LEU A 143 11.68 29.26 10.75
N LYS A 144 12.75 30.00 11.09
CA LYS A 144 12.78 31.47 11.03
C LYS A 144 12.61 31.98 9.59
N ARG A 145 11.56 32.77 9.34
CA ARG A 145 11.20 33.31 8.01
C ARG A 145 12.34 34.03 7.30
N ARG A 146 13.16 34.81 8.02
CA ARG A 146 14.27 35.59 7.45
C ARG A 146 15.51 34.76 7.06
N GLN A 147 15.69 33.57 7.62
CA GLN A 147 16.91 32.77 7.44
C GLN A 147 16.68 31.52 6.58
N HIS A 148 15.46 30.98 6.54
CA HIS A 148 15.18 29.67 5.94
C HIS A 148 14.03 29.67 4.92
N LEU A 149 13.72 30.84 4.33
CA LEU A 149 12.59 31.01 3.43
C LEU A 149 12.54 29.95 2.30
N ARG A 150 13.66 29.69 1.63
CA ARG A 150 13.74 28.73 0.53
C ARG A 150 13.42 27.30 0.96
N LEU A 151 13.84 26.90 2.16
CA LEU A 151 13.54 25.56 2.70
C LEU A 151 12.06 25.46 3.07
N LYS A 152 11.52 26.52 3.70
CA LYS A 152 10.11 26.59 4.06
C LYS A 152 9.20 26.45 2.84
N LEU A 153 9.46 27.21 1.77
CA LEU A 153 8.71 27.13 0.51
C LEU A 153 8.75 25.73 -0.13
N LYS A 154 9.89 25.02 -0.05
CA LYS A 154 9.99 23.65 -0.57
C LYS A 154 9.13 22.66 0.23
N TYR A 155 9.09 22.81 1.54
CA TYR A 155 8.25 21.97 2.40
C TYR A 155 6.77 22.36 2.34
N ASP A 156 6.45 23.64 2.13
CA ASP A 156 5.09 24.10 1.79
C ASP A 156 4.58 23.42 0.51
N ASP A 157 5.40 23.45 -0.56
CA ASP A 157 5.09 22.75 -1.81
C ASP A 157 4.90 21.25 -1.61
N LEU A 158 5.83 20.60 -0.88
CA LEU A 158 5.73 19.17 -0.58
C LEU A 158 4.45 18.84 0.20
N TYR A 159 4.11 19.64 1.20
CA TYR A 159 2.87 19.46 1.97
C TYR A 159 1.64 19.61 1.07
N GLY A 160 1.61 20.63 0.21
CA GLY A 160 0.57 20.81 -0.79
C GLY A 160 0.38 19.58 -1.68
N ARG A 161 1.49 19.02 -2.20
CA ARG A 161 1.48 17.80 -3.02
C ARG A 161 0.97 16.57 -2.25
N LEU A 162 1.34 16.40 -0.98
CA LEU A 162 0.92 15.26 -0.17
C LEU A 162 -0.55 15.31 0.27
N MET A 163 -1.09 16.52 0.46
CA MET A 163 -2.46 16.75 0.89
C MET A 163 -3.46 16.78 -0.26
N HIS A 164 -3.15 17.52 -1.33
CA HIS A 164 -4.08 17.79 -2.43
C HIS A 164 -3.68 17.13 -3.76
N GLY A 165 -2.42 16.70 -3.89
CA GLY A 165 -1.94 16.02 -5.08
C GLY A 165 -2.43 14.58 -5.17
N LYS A 166 -2.22 13.97 -6.34
CA LYS A 166 -2.44 12.53 -6.53
C LYS A 166 -1.60 11.75 -5.52
N LYS A 167 -2.19 10.72 -4.90
CA LYS A 167 -1.46 9.88 -3.95
C LYS A 167 -0.29 9.19 -4.64
N ILE A 168 0.87 9.26 -3.99
CA ILE A 168 2.08 8.58 -4.45
C ILE A 168 2.06 7.18 -3.86
N SER A 169 1.48 6.26 -4.62
CA SER A 169 1.36 4.86 -4.29
C SER A 169 1.46 4.03 -5.56
N PHE A 170 1.65 2.73 -5.39
CA PHE A 170 1.36 1.79 -6.48
C PHE A 170 -0.14 1.77 -6.77
N THR A 171 -0.53 1.33 -7.96
CA THR A 171 -1.92 1.36 -8.44
C THR A 171 -2.38 0.00 -8.96
N PHE A 172 -3.70 -0.18 -9.08
CA PHE A 172 -4.34 -1.37 -9.66
C PHE A 172 -4.81 -1.09 -11.10
N GLY A 173 -3.91 -0.70 -11.99
CA GLY A 173 -4.29 -0.26 -13.32
C GLY A 173 -5.35 0.85 -13.24
N TYR A 174 -6.51 0.58 -13.82
CA TYR A 174 -7.65 1.49 -13.84
C TYR A 174 -8.51 1.48 -12.57
N LEU A 175 -8.29 0.54 -11.64
CA LEU A 175 -9.11 0.40 -10.43
C LEU A 175 -8.72 1.40 -9.33
N GLY A 176 -7.56 2.06 -9.45
CA GLY A 176 -7.15 3.15 -8.57
C GLY A 176 -5.95 2.85 -7.68
N ASP A 177 -5.79 3.66 -6.63
CA ASP A 177 -4.60 3.73 -5.80
C ASP A 177 -4.57 2.63 -4.72
N LEU A 178 -3.44 1.93 -4.61
CA LEU A 178 -3.24 0.83 -3.68
C LEU A 178 -2.90 1.36 -2.28
N THR A 179 -3.95 1.80 -1.60
CA THR A 179 -3.94 2.30 -0.23
C THR A 179 -4.80 1.40 0.65
N PHE A 180 -4.73 1.54 1.98
CA PHE A 180 -5.61 0.78 2.89
C PHE A 180 -7.09 0.95 2.56
N ARG A 181 -7.50 2.15 2.11
CA ARG A 181 -8.87 2.40 1.64
C ARG A 181 -9.18 1.59 0.38
N GLY A 182 -8.30 1.64 -0.63
CA GLY A 182 -8.49 0.86 -1.87
C GLY A 182 -8.53 -0.64 -1.62
N LEU A 183 -7.72 -1.16 -0.69
CA LEU A 183 -7.76 -2.56 -0.28
C LEU A 183 -9.06 -2.94 0.43
N PHE A 184 -9.60 -2.06 1.26
CA PHE A 184 -10.88 -2.28 1.90
C PHE A 184 -12.03 -2.32 0.89
N GLU A 185 -12.03 -1.41 -0.09
CA GLU A 185 -13.02 -1.40 -1.18
C GLU A 185 -12.92 -2.66 -2.06
N ALA A 186 -11.70 -3.11 -2.37
CA ALA A 186 -11.47 -4.37 -3.08
C ALA A 186 -11.94 -5.60 -2.27
N PHE A 187 -11.73 -5.60 -0.96
CA PHE A 187 -12.20 -6.66 -0.06
C PHE A 187 -13.74 -6.74 -0.01
N LEU A 188 -14.42 -5.60 0.05
CA LEU A 188 -15.89 -5.57 -0.04
C LEU A 188 -16.39 -6.12 -1.37
N SER A 189 -15.73 -5.74 -2.47
CA SER A 189 -16.04 -6.23 -3.82
C SER A 189 -15.85 -7.75 -3.91
N TYR A 190 -14.80 -8.28 -3.28
CA TYR A 190 -14.56 -9.72 -3.17
C TYR A 190 -15.70 -10.44 -2.43
N ILE A 191 -16.18 -9.90 -1.30
CA ILE A 191 -17.29 -10.48 -0.54
C ILE A 191 -18.56 -10.54 -1.40
N VAL A 192 -18.87 -9.47 -2.13
CA VAL A 192 -20.05 -9.42 -3.01
C VAL A 192 -19.94 -10.46 -4.12
N ALA A 193 -18.78 -10.54 -4.79
CA ALA A 193 -18.53 -11.53 -5.84
C ALA A 193 -18.65 -12.97 -5.31
N PHE A 194 -18.16 -13.22 -4.09
CA PHE A 194 -18.28 -14.51 -3.43
C PHE A 194 -19.75 -14.92 -3.23
N PHE A 195 -20.58 -14.04 -2.67
CA PHE A 195 -22.00 -14.36 -2.46
C PHE A 195 -22.78 -14.54 -3.75
N LEU A 196 -22.47 -13.76 -4.80
CA LEU A 196 -23.09 -13.92 -6.11
C LEU A 196 -22.79 -15.29 -6.71
N ILE A 197 -21.50 -15.68 -6.73
CA ILE A 197 -21.08 -16.97 -7.30
C ILE A 197 -21.64 -18.12 -6.46
N LEU A 198 -21.59 -18.02 -5.13
CA LEU A 198 -22.18 -19.02 -4.24
C LEU A 198 -23.68 -19.19 -4.52
N GLY A 199 -24.41 -18.09 -4.73
CA GLY A 199 -25.83 -18.10 -5.10
C GLY A 199 -26.09 -18.88 -6.39
N PHE A 200 -25.30 -18.62 -7.44
CA PHE A 200 -25.40 -19.38 -8.70
C PHE A 200 -25.17 -20.88 -8.52
N TYR A 201 -24.16 -21.27 -7.75
CA TYR A 201 -23.90 -22.68 -7.51
C TYR A 201 -24.99 -23.38 -6.68
N LEU A 202 -25.59 -22.67 -5.70
CA LEU A 202 -26.69 -23.21 -4.91
C LEU A 202 -27.94 -23.46 -5.77
N ASP A 203 -28.27 -22.53 -6.65
CA ASP A 203 -29.40 -22.64 -7.59
C ASP A 203 -29.18 -23.80 -8.58
N GLU A 204 -27.98 -23.93 -9.15
CA GLU A 204 -27.64 -25.04 -10.05
C GLU A 204 -27.77 -26.42 -9.36
N ARG A 205 -27.37 -26.51 -8.09
CA ARG A 205 -27.50 -27.77 -7.32
C ARG A 205 -28.95 -28.11 -7.02
N GLN A 206 -29.79 -27.12 -6.67
CA GLN A 206 -31.22 -27.34 -6.45
C GLN A 206 -31.90 -27.85 -7.71
N ASN A 207 -31.61 -27.25 -8.87
CA ASN A 207 -32.14 -27.69 -10.16
C ASN A 207 -31.69 -29.11 -10.56
N LYS A 208 -30.48 -29.53 -10.19
CA LYS A 208 -29.98 -30.91 -10.41
C LYS A 208 -30.58 -31.96 -9.46
N GLN A 209 -31.15 -31.56 -8.32
CA GLN A 209 -31.82 -32.48 -7.39
C GLN A 209 -33.32 -32.63 -7.66
N SER A 210 -33.91 -31.76 -8.47
CA SER A 210 -35.33 -31.80 -8.87
C SER A 210 -35.61 -32.56 -10.18
N LEU A 211 -34.56 -33.09 -10.82
CA LEU A 211 -34.60 -33.93 -12.03
C LEU A 211 -34.22 -35.37 -11.65
#